data_AF-A0AAV6I8H4-F1
#
_entry.id   AF-A0AAV6I8H4-F1
#
_cell.length_a   1.000
_cell.length_b   1.000
_cell.length_c   1.000
_cell.angle_alpha   90.00
_cell.angle_beta   90.00
_cell.angle_gamma   90.00
#
_symmetry.space_group_name_H-M   'P 1'
#
loop_
_entity.id
_entity.type
_entity.pdbx_description
1 polymer ?
#
loop_
_entity_poly.entity_id
_entity_poly.type
_entity_poly.pdbx_seq_one_letter_code
_entity_poly.pdbx_strand_id
1 'polypeptide(L)'
;MGRLLLHCLYTFLQGIKEIIVGDLGVDWIEEIGLTVQNFDKLGFDLWWVYKELEAAKIMRENKQLWRHCEGAKVALKEARAALAKAQSAVVVAEALWKSEGRSTSAWLRRLVLARGLLTSLFVILTLL
;
A
#
# COMPACT_ATOMS: atom_id res chain seq x y z
N MET A 1 -37.66 -17.80 -28.39
CA MET A 1 -36.80 -16.85 -27.64
C MET A 1 -36.49 -17.30 -26.21
N GLY A 2 -37.49 -17.60 -25.35
CA GLY A 2 -37.27 -17.81 -23.91
C GLY A 2 -36.24 -18.89 -23.49
N ARG A 3 -36.17 -20.04 -24.19
CA ARG A 3 -35.17 -21.08 -23.89
C ARG A 3 -33.72 -20.62 -24.07
N LEU A 4 -33.49 -19.75 -25.05
CA LEU A 4 -32.14 -19.27 -25.38
C LEU A 4 -31.65 -18.28 -24.32
N LEU A 5 -32.55 -17.41 -23.83
CA LEU A 5 -32.27 -16.49 -22.73
C LEU A 5 -31.94 -17.21 -21.42
N LEU A 6 -32.73 -18.24 -21.07
CA LEU A 6 -32.46 -19.09 -19.89
C LEU A 6 -31.12 -19.82 -20.00
N HIS A 7 -30.77 -20.28 -21.20
CA HIS A 7 -29.48 -20.92 -21.44
C HIS A 7 -28.30 -19.94 -21.29
N CYS A 8 -28.44 -18.72 -21.82
CA CYS A 8 -27.44 -17.67 -21.64
C CYS A 8 -27.27 -17.29 -20.16
N LEU A 9 -28.39 -17.12 -19.43
CA LEU A 9 -28.35 -16.83 -18.00
C LEU A 9 -27.67 -17.95 -17.21
N TYR A 10 -28.03 -19.22 -17.49
CA TYR A 10 -27.41 -20.38 -16.84
C TYR A 10 -25.90 -20.43 -17.07
N THR A 11 -25.46 -20.20 -18.31
CA THR A 11 -24.04 -20.25 -18.68
C THR A 11 -23.27 -19.11 -18.01
N PHE A 12 -23.85 -17.91 -17.96
CA PHE A 12 -23.29 -16.77 -17.24
C PHE A 12 -23.14 -17.06 -15.74
N LEU A 13 -24.22 -17.55 -15.11
CA LEU A 13 -24.21 -17.86 -13.68
C LEU A 13 -23.19 -18.95 -13.32
N GLN A 14 -23.04 -19.97 -14.16
CA GLN A 14 -21.97 -20.96 -13.99
C GLN A 14 -20.58 -20.35 -14.14
N GLY A 15 -20.40 -19.45 -15.11
CA GLY A 15 -19.12 -18.77 -15.33
C GLY A 15 -18.69 -17.91 -14.14
N ILE A 16 -19.63 -17.27 -13.45
CA ILE A 16 -19.30 -16.42 -12.29
C ILE A 16 -19.29 -17.17 -10.95
N LYS A 17 -19.87 -18.37 -10.87
CA LYS A 17 -19.99 -19.16 -9.63
C LYS A 17 -18.64 -19.55 -9.05
N GLU A 18 -17.65 -19.82 -9.90
CA GLU A 18 -16.32 -20.27 -9.49
C GLU A 18 -15.32 -19.12 -9.31
N ILE A 19 -15.75 -17.88 -9.58
CA ILE A 19 -14.86 -16.73 -9.50
C ILE A 19 -14.66 -16.32 -8.05
N ILE A 20 -13.40 -16.33 -7.61
CA ILE A 20 -13.00 -15.76 -6.33
C ILE A 20 -13.03 -14.24 -6.47
N VAL A 21 -13.94 -13.63 -5.71
CA VAL A 21 -14.22 -12.18 -5.64
C VAL A 21 -12.96 -11.30 -5.52
N GLY A 22 -11.91 -11.78 -4.84
CA GLY A 22 -10.65 -11.05 -4.62
C GLY A 22 -9.64 -11.05 -5.78
N ASP A 23 -9.84 -11.88 -6.81
CA ASP A 23 -8.93 -12.03 -7.95
C ASP A 23 -9.51 -11.45 -9.26
N LEU A 24 -10.71 -10.89 -9.21
CA LEU A 24 -11.34 -10.22 -10.35
C LEU A 24 -10.57 -8.97 -10.76
N GLY A 25 -10.17 -8.93 -12.04
CA GLY A 25 -9.66 -7.72 -12.67
C GLY A 25 -10.74 -6.64 -12.81
N VAL A 26 -10.33 -5.38 -12.96
CA VAL A 26 -11.25 -4.24 -13.13
C VAL A 26 -12.15 -4.45 -14.35
N ASP A 27 -11.56 -4.90 -15.45
CA ASP A 27 -12.25 -5.15 -16.71
C ASP A 27 -13.35 -6.21 -16.55
N TRP A 28 -13.08 -7.26 -15.77
CA TRP A 28 -14.05 -8.32 -15.48
C TRP A 28 -15.19 -7.85 -14.57
N ILE A 29 -14.92 -7.01 -13.57
CA ILE A 29 -15.97 -6.43 -12.71
C ILE A 29 -16.95 -5.60 -13.55
N GLU A 30 -16.41 -4.80 -14.48
CA GLU A 30 -17.21 -3.97 -15.38
C GLU A 30 -18.02 -4.82 -16.37
N GLU A 31 -17.40 -5.84 -16.99
CA GLU A 31 -18.06 -6.76 -17.92
C GLU A 31 -19.20 -7.54 -17.26
N ILE A 32 -18.97 -8.09 -16.07
CA ILE A 32 -20.01 -8.77 -15.28
C ILE A 32 -21.11 -7.77 -14.93
N GLY A 33 -20.76 -6.56 -14.51
CA GLY A 33 -21.73 -5.50 -14.20
C GLY A 33 -22.64 -5.15 -15.38
N LEU A 34 -22.08 -4.95 -16.57
CA LEU A 34 -22.84 -4.69 -17.80
C LEU A 34 -23.74 -5.87 -18.19
N THR A 35 -23.25 -7.09 -18.01
CA THR A 35 -24.00 -8.31 -18.30
C THR A 35 -25.20 -8.46 -17.36
N VAL A 36 -25.02 -8.19 -16.07
CA VAL A 36 -26.09 -8.18 -15.07
C VAL A 36 -27.13 -7.11 -15.40
N GLN A 37 -26.72 -5.89 -15.77
CA GLN A 37 -27.65 -4.83 -16.20
C GLN A 37 -28.50 -5.24 -17.41
N ASN A 38 -27.93 -5.99 -18.35
CA ASN A 38 -28.67 -6.49 -19.51
C ASN A 38 -29.71 -7.54 -19.12
N PHE A 39 -29.40 -8.42 -18.17
CA PHE A 39 -30.37 -9.39 -17.64
C PHE A 39 -31.45 -8.73 -16.79
N ASP A 40 -31.13 -7.68 -16.02
CA ASP A 40 -32.09 -6.91 -15.23
C ASP A 40 -33.14 -6.22 -16.11
N LYS A 41 -32.70 -5.63 -17.24
CA LYS A 41 -33.60 -5.09 -18.28
C LYS A 41 -34.53 -6.14 -18.90
N LEU A 42 -34.14 -7.41 -18.85
CA LEU A 42 -34.93 -8.55 -19.33
C LEU A 42 -35.83 -9.13 -18.24
N GLY A 43 -35.85 -8.55 -17.04
CA GLY A 43 -36.71 -8.94 -15.92
C GLY A 43 -36.11 -9.99 -14.99
N PHE A 44 -34.80 -10.25 -15.08
CA PHE A 44 -34.12 -11.15 -14.15
C PHE A 44 -33.54 -10.38 -12.97
N ASP A 45 -34.01 -10.71 -11.77
CA ASP A 45 -33.42 -10.16 -10.54
C ASP A 45 -32.09 -10.86 -10.23
N LEU A 46 -31.01 -10.12 -10.43
CA LEU A 46 -29.64 -10.52 -10.14
C LEU A 46 -29.01 -9.58 -9.09
N TRP A 47 -29.81 -9.01 -8.18
CA TRP A 47 -29.34 -8.10 -7.14
C TRP A 47 -28.12 -8.63 -6.39
N TRP A 48 -28.13 -9.92 -6.03
CA TRP A 48 -27.05 -10.56 -5.28
C TRP A 48 -25.70 -10.45 -5.99
N VAL A 49 -25.67 -10.47 -7.33
CA VAL A 49 -24.43 -10.31 -8.11
C VAL A 49 -23.86 -8.90 -7.91
N TYR A 50 -24.71 -7.86 -7.87
CA TYR A 50 -24.23 -6.50 -7.58
C TYR A 50 -23.60 -6.36 -6.20
N LYS A 51 -24.16 -7.02 -5.18
CA LYS A 51 -23.57 -6.99 -3.83
C LYS A 51 -22.18 -7.63 -3.82
N GLU A 52 -22.03 -8.77 -4.50
CA GLU A 52 -20.73 -9.46 -4.61
C GLU A 52 -19.71 -8.63 -5.40
N LEU A 53 -20.13 -7.99 -6.51
CA LEU A 53 -19.26 -7.09 -7.27
C LEU A 53 -18.81 -5.88 -6.44
N GLU A 54 -19.68 -5.32 -5.60
CA GLU A 54 -19.31 -4.20 -4.74
C GLU A 54 -18.35 -4.65 -3.63
N ALA A 55 -18.59 -5.83 -3.03
CA ALA A 55 -17.64 -6.43 -2.10
C ALA A 55 -16.27 -6.67 -2.75
N ALA A 56 -16.23 -7.09 -4.02
CA ALA A 56 -15.00 -7.26 -4.80
C ALA A 56 -14.17 -5.96 -4.87
N LYS A 57 -14.84 -4.85 -5.21
CA LYS A 57 -14.20 -3.53 -5.30
C LYS A 57 -13.62 -3.11 -3.96
N ILE A 58 -14.42 -3.22 -2.89
CA ILE A 58 -14.01 -2.85 -1.52
C ILE A 58 -12.82 -3.70 -1.06
N MET A 59 -12.86 -5.02 -1.29
CA MET A 59 -11.75 -5.91 -0.92
C MET A 59 -10.47 -5.56 -1.67
N ARG A 60 -10.56 -5.17 -2.94
CA ARG A 60 -9.41 -4.74 -3.74
C ARG A 60 -8.80 -3.44 -3.22
N GLU A 61 -9.62 -2.43 -2.96
CA GLU A 61 -9.19 -1.17 -2.37
C GLU A 61 -8.51 -1.41 -1.01
N ASN A 62 -9.12 -2.25 -0.17
CA ASN A 62 -8.55 -2.64 1.11
C ASN A 62 -7.21 -3.38 0.96
N LYS A 63 -7.06 -4.26 -0.04
CA LYS A 63 -5.79 -4.95 -0.32
C LYS A 63 -4.69 -3.97 -0.73
N GLN A 64 -5.03 -2.91 -1.46
CA GLN A 64 -4.08 -1.86 -1.83
C GLN A 64 -3.70 -1.00 -0.61
N LEU A 65 -4.69 -0.55 0.16
CA LEU A 65 -4.47 0.18 1.42
C LEU A 65 -3.62 -0.63 2.41
N TRP A 66 -3.85 -1.94 2.50
CA TRP A 66 -3.07 -2.81 3.37
C TRP A 66 -1.60 -2.86 2.97
N ARG A 67 -1.29 -2.94 1.66
CA ARG A 67 0.10 -2.87 1.16
C ARG A 67 0.76 -1.55 1.51
N HIS A 68 0.05 -0.43 1.34
CA HIS A 68 0.57 0.89 1.72
C HIS A 68 0.82 1.00 3.22
N CYS A 69 -0.11 0.51 4.05
CA CYS A 69 0.04 0.48 5.50
C CYS A 69 1.24 -0.37 5.94
N GLU A 70 1.44 -1.55 5.36
CA GLU A 70 2.61 -2.38 5.68
C GLU A 70 3.92 -1.71 5.23
N GLY A 71 3.96 -1.09 4.04
CA GLY A 71 5.10 -0.28 3.61
C GLY A 71 5.41 0.86 4.58
N ALA A 72 4.38 1.60 5.01
CA ALA A 72 4.53 2.68 5.99
C ALA A 72 5.00 2.18 7.37
N LYS A 73 4.54 1.00 7.82
CA LYS A 73 5.03 0.38 9.06
C LYS A 73 6.51 0.03 8.97
N VAL A 74 6.97 -0.49 7.83
CA VAL A 74 8.39 -0.79 7.60
C VAL A 74 9.20 0.50 7.62
N ALA A 75 8.79 1.53 6.88
CA ALA A 75 9.44 2.83 6.87
C ALA A 75 9.51 3.46 8.27
N LEU A 76 8.44 3.36 9.07
CA LEU A 76 8.43 3.85 10.44
C LEU A 76 9.43 3.10 11.35
N LYS A 77 9.57 1.78 11.18
CA LYS A 77 10.58 1.00 11.91
C LYS A 77 11.99 1.43 11.57
N GLU A 78 12.27 1.64 10.29
CA GLU A 78 13.57 2.12 9.81
C GLU A 78 13.89 3.53 10.33
N ALA A 79 12.92 4.44 10.26
CA ALA A 79 13.05 5.81 10.78
C ALA A 79 13.33 5.81 12.29
N ARG A 80 12.66 4.94 13.06
CA ARG A 80 12.92 4.79 14.51
C ARG A 80 14.33 4.26 14.79
N ALA A 81 14.81 3.30 14.01
CA ALA A 81 16.17 2.78 14.15
C ALA A 81 17.23 3.85 13.81
N ALA A 82 16.99 4.65 12.76
CA ALA A 82 17.85 5.77 12.39
C ALA A 82 17.88 6.85 13.49
N LEU A 83 16.71 7.19 14.07
CA LEU A 83 16.61 8.15 15.17
C LEU A 83 17.40 7.68 16.40
N ALA A 84 17.26 6.40 16.79
CA ALA A 84 18.01 5.86 17.92
C ALA A 84 19.53 5.94 17.71
N LYS A 85 20.00 5.64 16.49
CA LYS A 85 21.41 5.81 16.11
C LYS A 85 21.85 7.27 16.21
N ALA A 86 21.05 8.20 15.68
CA ALA A 86 21.36 9.63 15.76
C ALA A 86 21.42 10.12 17.21
N GLN A 87 20.47 9.72 18.05
CA GLN A 87 20.47 10.05 19.48
C GLN A 87 21.72 9.50 20.18
N SER A 88 22.12 8.26 19.91
CA SER A 88 23.36 7.70 20.47
C SER A 88 24.60 8.48 20.03
N ALA A 89 24.65 8.93 18.77
CA ALA A 89 25.75 9.74 18.26
C ALA A 89 25.81 11.12 18.93
N VAL A 90 24.65 11.73 19.21
CA VAL A 90 24.56 13.00 19.95
C VAL A 90 25.06 12.82 21.38
N VAL A 91 24.64 11.78 22.10
CA VAL A 91 25.11 11.51 23.47
C VAL A 91 26.62 11.32 23.51
N VAL A 92 27.18 10.57 22.55
CA VAL A 92 28.64 10.40 22.42
C VAL A 92 29.33 11.73 22.11
N ALA A 93 28.78 12.54 21.21
CA ALA A 93 29.33 13.85 20.88
C ALA A 93 29.28 14.83 22.06
N GLU A 94 28.22 14.82 22.86
CA GLU A 94 28.08 15.64 24.08
C GLU A 94 29.04 15.20 25.19
N ALA A 95 29.21 13.89 25.40
CA ALA A 95 30.17 13.35 26.34
C ALA A 95 31.61 13.71 25.94
N LEU A 96 31.93 13.60 24.65
CA LEU A 96 33.22 14.01 24.10
C LEU A 96 33.42 15.53 24.22
N TRP A 97 32.41 16.35 23.93
CA TRP A 97 32.47 17.81 24.09
C TRP A 97 32.79 18.21 25.54
N LYS A 98 32.12 17.58 26.51
CA LYS A 98 32.39 17.83 27.94
C LYS A 98 33.79 17.39 28.36
N SER A 99 34.37 16.38 27.70
CA SER A 99 35.76 15.95 27.94
C SER A 99 36.81 16.79 27.22
N GLU A 100 36.49 17.36 26.06
CA GLU A 100 37.40 18.17 25.22
C GLU A 100 37.18 19.67 25.42
N GLY A 101 37.36 20.13 26.65
CA GLY A 101 37.73 21.53 26.86
C GLY A 101 39.11 21.79 26.25
N ARG A 102 39.17 22.45 25.07
CA ARG A 102 40.34 23.04 24.37
C ARG A 102 41.04 22.17 23.30
N SER A 103 40.50 22.06 22.08
CA SER A 103 41.33 22.09 20.86
C SER A 103 40.48 22.26 19.58
N THR A 104 40.63 23.41 18.91
CA THR A 104 39.81 23.86 17.78
C THR A 104 40.00 23.07 16.47
N SER A 105 41.07 22.27 16.35
CA SER A 105 41.36 21.49 15.14
C SER A 105 40.58 20.17 15.03
N ALA A 106 40.17 19.57 16.16
CA ALA A 106 39.34 18.37 16.18
C ALA A 106 37.89 18.66 15.79
N TRP A 107 37.44 19.89 16.07
CA TRP A 107 36.08 20.36 15.83
C TRP A 107 35.72 20.42 14.33
N LEU A 108 36.66 20.90 13.49
CA LEU A 108 36.47 20.98 12.03
C LEU A 108 36.36 19.59 11.37
N ARG A 109 37.16 18.60 11.79
CA ARG A 109 37.06 17.23 11.26
C ARG A 109 35.74 16.56 11.63
N ARG A 110 35.18 16.87 12.80
CA ARG A 110 33.90 16.33 13.26
C ARG A 110 32.69 17.01 12.61
N LEU A 111 32.76 18.31 12.30
CA LEU A 111 31.69 18.99 11.55
C LEU A 111 31.50 18.41 10.14
N VAL A 112 32.61 18.00 9.50
CA VAL A 112 32.58 17.32 8.19
C VAL A 112 31.91 15.94 8.27
N LEU A 113 32.17 15.16 9.33
CA LEU A 113 31.50 13.88 9.56
C LEU A 113 30.00 14.03 9.85
N ALA A 114 29.62 15.02 10.66
CA ALA A 114 28.21 15.32 10.96
C ALA A 114 27.45 15.79 9.71
N ARG A 115 28.11 16.57 8.84
CA ARG A 115 27.53 17.01 7.57
C ARG A 115 27.36 15.86 6.58
N GLY A 116 28.28 14.89 6.56
CA GLY A 116 28.15 13.65 5.76
C GLY A 116 27.00 12.74 6.21
N LEU A 117 26.74 12.69 7.53
CA LEU A 117 25.57 11.98 8.09
C LEU A 117 24.25 12.68 7.75
N LEU A 118 24.21 14.02 7.77
CA LEU A 118 23.04 14.80 7.37
C LEU A 118 22.72 14.65 5.88
N THR A 119 23.72 14.64 5.00
CA THR A 119 23.51 14.39 3.57
C THR A 119 23.01 12.97 3.30
N SER A 120 23.47 11.99 4.07
CA SER A 120 23.02 10.60 3.95
C SER A 120 21.56 10.44 4.41
N LEU A 121 21.17 11.12 5.49
CA LEU A 121 19.78 11.20 5.96
C LEU A 121 18.87 11.92 4.96
N PHE A 122 19.36 12.98 4.32
CA PHE A 122 18.60 13.72 3.31
C PHE A 122 18.32 12.89 2.06
N VAL A 123 19.32 12.12 1.59
CA VAL A 123 19.18 11.18 0.46
C VAL A 123 18.18 10.07 0.77
N ILE A 124 18.19 9.52 1.98
CA ILE A 124 17.21 8.52 2.41
C ILE A 124 15.79 9.11 2.47
N LEU A 125 15.65 10.37 2.89
CA LEU A 125 14.36 11.06 2.92
C LEU A 125 13.82 11.48 1.54
N THR A 126 14.67 11.58 0.51
CA THR A 126 14.26 11.94 -0.86
C THR A 126 14.00 10.73 -1.77
N LEU A 127 14.43 9.54 -1.35
CA LEU A 127 14.20 8.26 -2.07
C LEU A 127 13.01 7.46 -1.51
N LEU A 128 12.37 7.96 -0.45
CA LEU A 128 11.13 7.47 0.16
C LEU A 128 9.93 8.27 -0.36
#